data_AF-A0A932RJH1-F1
#
_entry.id   AF-A0A932RJH1-F1
#
_cell.length_a   1.000
_cell.length_b   1.000
_cell.length_c   1.000
_cell.angle_alpha   90.00
_cell.angle_beta   90.00
_cell.angle_gamma   90.00
#
_symmetry.space_group_name_H-M   'P 1'
#
loop_
_entity.id
_entity.type
_entity.pdbx_description
1 polymer ?
#
loop_
_entity_poly.entity_id
_entity_poly.type
_entity_poly.pdbx_seq_one_letter_code
_entity_poly.pdbx_strand_id
1 'polypeptide(L)'
;MPNEKHPVRVTREEFESIIYKSRGRLGVAIGVPLLYIAACVCVLLLMVMVLPQATVDRWVQRIQAGRSTLSQSSLLNPEPLELLKLEDEWANQLFSVSGIIRNRTSETIHGAEAVIKLSTQKGLFTTFVVDIDTQDLGPNQRTGFRASYKAAPFADLLAGYDLSFKRKDGAPLLHRDLRGLDSVQ
;
A
#
# COMPACT_ATOMS: atom_id res chain seq x y z
N MET A 1 63.98 24.40 43.11
CA MET A 1 63.88 24.70 41.67
C MET A 1 62.41 24.70 41.26
N PRO A 2 61.76 25.85 41.06
CA PRO A 2 60.47 25.94 40.37
C PRO A 2 60.66 26.35 38.90
N ASN A 3 59.89 25.75 38.00
CA ASN A 3 59.95 25.89 36.55
C ASN A 3 58.95 26.97 36.09
N GLU A 4 59.44 28.14 35.69
CA GLU A 4 58.64 29.24 35.13
C GLU A 4 58.22 28.91 33.70
N LYS A 5 56.91 28.80 33.45
CA LYS A 5 56.34 28.71 32.10
C LYS A 5 56.00 30.12 31.61
N HIS A 6 56.71 30.59 30.59
CA HIS A 6 56.39 31.81 29.86
C HIS A 6 55.09 31.66 29.07
N PRO A 7 54.20 32.68 29.05
CA PRO A 7 53.04 32.71 28.17
C PRO A 7 53.45 33.08 26.73
N VAL A 8 53.05 32.26 25.77
CA VAL A 8 53.19 32.51 24.33
C VAL A 8 52.26 33.67 23.95
N ARG A 9 52.85 34.83 23.60
CA ARG A 9 52.12 35.94 22.98
C ARG A 9 51.85 35.60 21.52
N VAL A 10 50.61 35.26 21.20
CA VAL A 10 50.12 35.23 19.81
C VAL A 10 49.87 36.67 19.38
N THR A 11 50.56 37.12 18.34
CA THR A 11 50.45 38.47 17.79
C THR A 11 49.16 38.61 16.96
N ARG A 12 48.55 39.79 17.03
CA ARG A 12 47.25 40.13 16.41
C ARG A 12 47.20 39.91 14.89
N GLU A 13 48.34 39.90 14.23
CA GLU A 13 48.45 39.74 12.77
C GLU A 13 48.22 38.29 12.29
N GLU A 14 48.48 37.28 13.13
CA GLU A 14 48.20 35.88 12.74
C GLU A 14 46.70 35.56 12.73
N PHE A 15 45.92 36.22 13.57
CA PHE A 15 44.46 36.00 13.66
C PHE A 15 43.70 36.53 12.44
N GLU A 16 44.17 37.61 11.81
CA GLU A 16 43.48 38.18 10.64
C GLU A 16 43.71 37.38 9.35
N SER A 17 44.84 36.67 9.23
CA SER A 17 45.11 35.82 8.05
C SER A 17 44.20 34.58 7.98
N ILE A 18 43.72 34.09 9.12
CA ILE A 18 42.85 32.90 9.20
C ILE A 18 41.41 33.27 8.81
N ILE A 19 40.95 34.47 9.14
CA ILE A 19 39.58 34.91 8.85
C ILE A 19 39.40 35.23 7.36
N TYR A 20 40.43 35.75 6.67
CA TYR A 20 40.29 36.12 5.26
C TYR A 20 40.24 34.93 4.29
N LYS A 21 40.77 33.75 4.69
CA LYS A 21 40.78 32.54 3.84
C LYS A 21 39.47 31.74 3.88
N SER A 22 38.58 31.99 4.85
CA SER A 22 37.34 31.21 5.02
C SER A 22 36.12 31.76 4.28
N ARG A 23 36.13 33.03 3.85
CA ARG A 23 34.97 33.67 3.18
C ARG A 23 34.86 33.41 1.68
N GLY A 24 35.92 32.93 1.02
CA GLY A 24 35.92 32.67 -0.43
C GLY A 24 35.39 31.30 -0.88
N ARG A 25 35.05 30.39 0.04
CA ARG A 25 34.72 28.97 -0.29
C ARG A 25 33.28 28.54 -0.01
N LEU A 26 32.46 29.37 0.63
CA LEU A 26 31.07 29.00 0.96
C LEU A 26 30.06 29.23 -0.17
N GLY A 27 30.36 30.09 -1.15
CA GLY A 27 29.46 30.32 -2.29
C GLY A 27 29.43 29.18 -3.33
N VAL A 28 30.50 28.39 -3.42
CA VAL A 28 30.65 27.34 -4.45
C VAL A 28 30.16 25.97 -3.96
N ALA A 29 30.15 25.72 -2.65
CA ALA A 29 29.82 24.41 -2.10
C ALA A 29 28.32 24.05 -2.09
N ILE A 30 27.42 25.06 -2.14
CA ILE A 30 25.97 24.84 -2.06
C ILE A 30 25.30 24.93 -3.44
N GLY A 31 25.88 25.69 -4.38
CA GLY A 31 25.31 25.86 -5.72
C GLY A 31 25.39 24.60 -6.58
N VAL A 32 26.51 23.87 -6.52
CA VAL A 32 26.74 22.67 -7.35
C VAL A 32 25.76 21.52 -7.07
N PRO A 33 25.49 21.11 -5.81
CA PRO A 33 24.54 20.03 -5.54
C PRO A 33 23.09 20.41 -5.89
N LEU A 34 22.70 21.68 -5.69
CA LEU A 34 21.35 22.15 -6.01
C LEU A 34 21.10 22.15 -7.52
N LEU A 35 22.11 22.55 -8.30
CA LEU A 35 22.07 22.55 -9.76
C LEU A 35 22.05 21.13 -10.33
N TYR A 36 22.72 20.19 -9.66
CA TYR A 36 22.66 18.77 -10.02
C TYR A 36 21.27 18.16 -9.75
N ILE A 37 20.64 18.50 -8.62
CA ILE A 37 19.27 18.07 -8.31
C ILE A 37 18.28 18.63 -9.35
N ALA A 38 18.38 19.93 -9.66
CA ALA A 38 17.53 20.56 -10.67
C ALA A 38 17.72 19.91 -12.05
N ALA A 39 18.97 19.62 -12.45
CA ALA A 39 19.26 18.91 -13.69
C ALA A 39 18.68 17.49 -13.71
N CYS A 40 18.81 16.73 -12.61
CA CYS A 40 18.23 15.40 -12.49
C CYS A 40 16.70 15.42 -12.59
N VAL A 41 16.04 16.40 -11.95
CA VAL A 41 14.58 16.57 -12.02
C VAL A 41 14.14 16.91 -13.45
N CYS A 42 14.86 17.81 -14.13
CA CYS A 42 14.58 18.15 -15.53
C CYS A 42 14.77 16.96 -16.48
N VAL A 43 15.82 16.15 -16.28
CA VAL A 43 16.06 14.94 -17.08
C VAL A 43 14.96 13.90 -16.84
N LEU A 44 14.53 13.70 -15.59
CA LEU A 44 13.42 12.80 -15.26
C LEU A 44 12.10 13.25 -15.90
N LEU A 45 11.78 14.55 -15.81
CA LEU A 45 10.58 15.13 -16.44
C LEU A 45 10.61 14.97 -17.97
N LEU A 46 11.76 15.21 -18.59
CA LEU A 46 11.94 14.99 -20.03
C LEU A 46 11.83 13.50 -20.40
N MET A 47 12.39 12.60 -19.58
CA MET A 47 12.28 11.16 -19.81
C MET A 47 10.82 10.68 -19.73
N VAL A 48 10.04 11.25 -18.80
CA VAL A 48 8.61 10.97 -18.66
C VAL A 48 7.82 11.53 -19.85
N MET A 49 8.20 12.68 -20.39
CA MET A 49 7.56 13.26 -21.59
C MET A 49 7.86 12.50 -22.88
N VAL A 50 8.99 11.79 -22.96
CA VAL A 50 9.40 11.02 -24.15
C VAL A 50 8.86 9.58 -24.13
N LEU A 51 8.14 9.17 -23.07
CA LEU A 51 7.46 7.88 -23.05
C LEU A 51 6.43 7.83 -24.18
N PRO A 52 6.56 6.90 -25.15
CA PRO A 52 5.59 6.74 -26.22
C PRO A 52 4.22 6.46 -25.61
N GLN A 53 3.17 7.14 -26.06
CA GLN A 53 1.80 6.91 -25.57
C GLN A 53 1.40 5.43 -25.65
N ALA A 54 1.89 4.70 -26.66
CA ALA A 54 1.72 3.26 -26.80
C ALA A 54 2.25 2.44 -25.60
N THR A 55 3.26 2.92 -24.88
CA THR A 55 3.76 2.26 -23.67
C THR A 55 2.80 2.52 -22.52
N VAL A 56 2.39 3.76 -22.31
CA VAL A 56 1.39 4.12 -21.28
C VAL A 56 0.09 3.38 -21.52
N ASP A 57 -0.37 3.30 -22.78
CA ASP A 57 -1.57 2.55 -23.17
C ASP A 57 -1.44 1.06 -22.90
N ARG A 58 -0.26 0.45 -23.10
CA ARG A 58 -0.04 -0.97 -22.73
C ARG A 58 -0.03 -1.19 -21.22
N TRP A 59 0.45 -0.23 -20.43
CA TRP A 59 0.41 -0.31 -18.97
C TRP A 59 -1.02 -0.12 -18.46
N VAL A 60 -1.74 0.87 -18.99
CA VAL A 60 -3.16 1.09 -18.70
C VAL A 60 -3.98 -0.12 -19.15
N GLN A 61 -3.71 -0.69 -20.32
CA GLN A 61 -4.37 -1.91 -20.81
C GLN A 61 -4.00 -3.14 -20.00
N ARG A 62 -2.80 -3.28 -19.43
CA ARG A 62 -2.49 -4.40 -18.52
C ARG A 62 -3.24 -4.27 -17.19
N ILE A 63 -3.32 -3.05 -16.65
CA ILE A 63 -4.08 -2.77 -15.42
C ILE A 63 -5.59 -2.95 -15.68
N GLN A 64 -6.08 -2.51 -16.84
CA GLN A 64 -7.47 -2.67 -17.23
C GLN A 64 -7.79 -4.11 -17.62
N ALA A 65 -6.96 -4.83 -18.39
CA ALA A 65 -7.20 -6.23 -18.74
C ALA A 65 -7.24 -7.16 -17.51
N GLY A 66 -6.48 -6.84 -16.45
CA GLY A 66 -6.61 -7.50 -15.15
C GLY A 66 -7.94 -7.22 -14.43
N ARG A 67 -8.60 -6.10 -14.74
CA ARG A 67 -9.96 -5.74 -14.24
C ARG A 67 -11.09 -6.19 -15.19
N SER A 68 -10.88 -6.18 -16.50
CA SER A 68 -11.90 -6.46 -17.53
C SER A 68 -12.15 -7.95 -17.73
N THR A 69 -11.16 -8.81 -17.43
CA THR A 69 -11.36 -10.27 -17.40
C THR A 69 -12.32 -10.70 -16.28
N LEU A 70 -12.39 -9.93 -15.19
CA LEU A 70 -13.43 -10.08 -14.16
C LEU A 70 -14.80 -9.56 -14.65
N SER A 71 -14.84 -8.46 -15.41
CA SER A 71 -16.09 -7.85 -15.87
C SER A 71 -16.78 -8.57 -17.04
N GLN A 72 -16.05 -9.19 -17.97
CA GLN A 72 -16.65 -9.93 -19.10
C GLN A 72 -17.25 -11.29 -18.70
N SER A 73 -16.80 -11.87 -17.58
CA SER A 73 -17.33 -13.13 -17.04
C SER A 73 -18.73 -12.98 -16.39
N SER A 74 -19.12 -11.74 -16.06
CA SER A 74 -20.30 -11.41 -15.25
C SER A 74 -21.64 -11.54 -16.01
N LEU A 75 -21.63 -11.58 -17.36
CA LEU A 75 -22.84 -11.75 -18.18
C LEU A 75 -23.30 -13.21 -18.33
N LEU A 76 -22.40 -14.18 -18.13
CA LEU A 76 -22.68 -15.62 -18.29
C LEU A 76 -22.65 -16.38 -16.98
N ASN A 77 -22.03 -15.83 -15.93
CA ASN A 77 -21.96 -16.45 -14.62
C ASN A 77 -22.35 -15.41 -13.55
N PRO A 78 -23.57 -15.47 -12.98
CA PRO A 78 -23.99 -14.50 -11.98
C PRO A 78 -23.07 -14.61 -10.77
N GLU A 79 -22.42 -13.50 -10.40
CA GLU A 79 -21.60 -13.41 -9.18
C GLU A 79 -22.41 -13.91 -7.98
N PRO A 80 -22.04 -15.07 -7.38
CA PRO A 80 -22.89 -15.76 -6.42
C PRO A 80 -22.97 -15.04 -5.07
N LEU A 81 -21.96 -14.24 -4.75
CA LEU A 81 -21.89 -13.49 -3.50
C LEU A 81 -22.03 -11.98 -3.73
N GLU A 82 -22.51 -11.30 -2.71
CA GLU A 82 -22.49 -9.84 -2.62
C GLU A 82 -21.80 -9.44 -1.32
N LEU A 83 -20.86 -8.51 -1.41
CA LEU A 83 -20.23 -7.88 -0.25
C LEU A 83 -21.04 -6.64 0.12
N LEU A 84 -21.72 -6.70 1.27
CA LEU A 84 -22.61 -5.65 1.75
C LEU A 84 -21.87 -4.67 2.67
N LYS A 85 -20.98 -5.21 3.51
CA LYS A 85 -20.21 -4.43 4.49
C LYS A 85 -18.78 -4.92 4.53
N LEU A 86 -17.84 -3.99 4.67
CA LEU A 86 -16.45 -4.29 4.96
C LEU A 86 -15.93 -3.22 5.91
N GLU A 87 -15.34 -3.65 7.01
CA GLU A 87 -14.76 -2.81 8.05
C GLU A 87 -13.37 -3.35 8.36
N ASP A 88 -12.43 -2.44 8.52
CA ASP A 88 -11.12 -2.73 9.06
C ASP A 88 -10.85 -1.88 10.30
N GLU A 89 -10.17 -2.49 11.27
CA GLU A 89 -9.89 -1.88 12.56
C GLU A 89 -8.45 -2.17 12.97
N TRP A 90 -7.78 -1.13 13.48
CA TRP A 90 -6.48 -1.21 14.13
C TRP A 90 -6.64 -0.96 15.62
N ALA A 91 -6.47 -2.00 16.43
CA ALA A 91 -6.56 -1.91 17.89
C ALA A 91 -5.60 -2.89 18.56
N ASN A 92 -4.94 -2.49 19.65
CA ASN A 92 -4.13 -3.37 20.49
C ASN A 92 -3.12 -4.24 19.69
N GLN A 93 -2.42 -3.66 18.71
CA GLN A 93 -1.47 -4.35 17.81
C GLN A 93 -2.10 -5.42 16.91
N LEU A 94 -3.43 -5.47 16.82
CA LEU A 94 -4.18 -6.31 15.92
C LEU A 94 -4.73 -5.46 14.77
N PHE A 95 -4.53 -5.97 13.56
CA PHE A 95 -5.27 -5.55 12.40
C PHE A 95 -6.43 -6.53 12.20
N SER A 96 -7.66 -6.04 12.24
CA SER A 96 -8.85 -6.87 12.02
C SER A 96 -9.58 -6.43 10.77
N VAL A 97 -10.04 -7.38 9.98
CA VAL A 97 -10.93 -7.16 8.83
C VAL A 97 -12.19 -7.98 9.08
N SER A 98 -13.34 -7.34 8.97
CA SER A 98 -14.63 -8.00 9.08
C SER A 98 -15.58 -7.51 8.01
N GLY A 99 -16.53 -8.34 7.63
CA GLY A 99 -17.51 -7.96 6.62
C GLY A 99 -18.78 -8.78 6.68
N ILE A 100 -19.77 -8.33 5.92
CA ILE A 100 -21.05 -9.02 5.75
C ILE A 100 -21.20 -9.33 4.27
N ILE A 101 -21.50 -10.59 3.97
CA ILE A 101 -21.81 -11.05 2.61
C ILE A 101 -23.24 -11.59 2.52
N ARG A 102 -23.78 -11.63 1.31
CA ARG A 102 -25.07 -12.25 0.98
C ARG A 102 -24.90 -13.23 -0.18
N ASN A 103 -25.55 -14.39 -0.11
CA ASN A 103 -25.69 -15.27 -1.27
C ASN A 103 -26.83 -14.76 -2.17
N ARG A 104 -26.54 -14.45 -3.43
CA ARG A 104 -27.52 -13.92 -4.39
C ARG A 104 -28.14 -14.99 -5.28
N THR A 105 -27.69 -16.24 -5.14
CA THR A 105 -28.17 -17.36 -5.93
C THR A 105 -29.38 -18.02 -5.30
N SER A 106 -30.06 -18.87 -6.06
CA SER A 106 -31.12 -19.76 -5.57
C SER A 106 -30.57 -21.06 -4.96
N GLU A 107 -29.24 -21.26 -4.96
CA GLU A 107 -28.58 -22.47 -4.48
C GLU A 107 -27.86 -22.21 -3.16
N THR A 108 -27.71 -23.22 -2.33
CA THR A 108 -26.91 -23.11 -1.10
C THR A 108 -25.43 -23.17 -1.44
N ILE A 109 -24.66 -22.19 -0.95
CA ILE A 109 -23.21 -22.19 -1.07
C ILE A 109 -22.62 -22.89 0.16
N HIS A 110 -21.96 -24.01 -0.08
CA HIS A 110 -21.33 -24.81 0.96
C HIS A 110 -19.86 -24.45 1.13
N GLY A 111 -19.45 -24.24 2.38
CA GLY A 111 -18.05 -24.05 2.77
C GLY A 111 -17.42 -22.84 2.12
N ALA A 112 -18.06 -21.67 2.18
CA ALA A 112 -17.41 -20.44 1.72
C ALA A 112 -16.33 -20.00 2.72
N GLU A 113 -15.29 -19.37 2.20
CA GLU A 113 -14.16 -18.84 2.95
C GLU A 113 -13.79 -17.47 2.38
N ALA A 114 -13.48 -16.53 3.27
CA ALA A 114 -12.90 -15.25 2.90
C ALA A 114 -11.37 -15.37 2.87
N VAL A 115 -10.77 -14.90 1.78
CA VAL A 115 -9.33 -14.89 1.55
C VAL A 115 -8.85 -13.45 1.56
N ILE A 116 -8.09 -13.08 2.59
CA ILE A 116 -7.59 -11.74 2.81
C ILE A 116 -6.09 -11.74 2.59
N LYS A 117 -5.64 -11.02 1.56
CA LYS A 117 -4.23 -10.88 1.22
C LYS A 117 -3.75 -9.54 1.74
N LEU A 118 -2.85 -9.55 2.72
CA LEU A 118 -2.20 -8.35 3.20
C LEU A 118 -0.99 -8.03 2.33
N SER A 119 -0.81 -6.74 2.02
CA SER A 119 0.28 -6.26 1.19
C SER A 119 1.08 -5.16 1.90
N THR A 120 2.38 -5.15 1.64
CA THR A 120 3.28 -4.05 1.97
C THR A 120 3.57 -3.22 0.71
N GLN A 121 4.25 -2.09 0.87
CA GLN A 121 4.76 -1.31 -0.27
C GLN A 121 5.71 -2.11 -1.19
N LYS A 122 6.30 -3.21 -0.68
CA LYS A 122 7.22 -4.08 -1.42
C LYS A 122 6.53 -5.29 -2.08
N GLY A 123 5.23 -5.47 -1.86
CA GLY A 123 4.45 -6.60 -2.40
C GLY A 123 3.69 -7.38 -1.33
N LEU A 124 3.22 -8.57 -1.68
CA LEU A 124 2.41 -9.44 -0.82
C LEU A 124 3.16 -9.74 0.50
N PHE A 125 2.49 -9.51 1.62
CA PHE A 125 3.00 -9.76 2.95
C PHE A 125 2.59 -11.15 3.44
N THR A 126 1.28 -11.40 3.47
CA THR A 126 0.72 -12.66 3.95
C THR A 126 -0.72 -12.84 3.45
N THR A 127 -1.25 -14.05 3.56
CA THR A 127 -2.63 -14.38 3.21
C THR A 127 -3.30 -15.11 4.36
N PHE A 128 -4.52 -14.68 4.71
CA PHE A 128 -5.40 -15.36 5.64
C PHE A 128 -6.56 -15.97 4.91
N VAL A 129 -6.98 -17.12 5.38
CA VAL A 129 -8.23 -17.76 4.98
C VAL A 129 -9.04 -17.89 6.25
N VAL A 130 -10.24 -17.33 6.25
CA VAL A 130 -11.17 -17.43 7.37
C VAL A 130 -12.49 -18.00 6.88
N ASP A 131 -13.05 -18.88 7.69
CA ASP A 131 -14.41 -19.35 7.49
C ASP A 131 -15.38 -18.17 7.67
N ILE A 132 -16.45 -18.17 6.88
CA ILE A 132 -17.63 -17.34 7.20
C ILE A 132 -18.34 -17.92 8.43
N ASP A 133 -19.14 -17.10 9.11
CA ASP A 133 -19.77 -17.50 10.39
C ASP A 133 -20.76 -18.68 10.26
N THR A 134 -21.21 -19.00 9.04
CA THR A 134 -22.06 -20.17 8.74
C THR A 134 -21.36 -21.13 7.79
N GLN A 135 -21.46 -22.43 8.03
CA GLN A 135 -20.91 -23.44 7.13
C GLN A 135 -21.64 -23.48 5.77
N ASP A 136 -22.96 -23.27 5.82
CA ASP A 136 -23.84 -23.31 4.67
C ASP A 136 -24.56 -21.97 4.54
N LEU A 137 -24.42 -21.34 3.38
CA LEU A 137 -25.01 -20.05 3.09
C LEU A 137 -26.18 -20.26 2.11
N GLY A 138 -27.39 -20.31 2.64
CA GLY A 138 -28.61 -20.51 1.87
C GLY A 138 -28.97 -19.33 0.94
N PRO A 139 -29.98 -19.48 0.08
CA PRO A 139 -30.41 -18.45 -0.85
C PRO A 139 -30.78 -17.13 -0.15
N ASN A 140 -30.26 -16.00 -0.63
CA ASN A 140 -30.46 -14.66 -0.04
C ASN A 140 -30.02 -14.50 1.42
N GLN A 141 -29.38 -15.51 2.02
CA GLN A 141 -28.92 -15.45 3.39
C GLN A 141 -27.70 -14.54 3.51
N ARG A 142 -27.64 -13.79 4.62
CA ARG A 142 -26.51 -12.96 5.01
C ARG A 142 -25.66 -13.66 6.07
N THR A 143 -24.35 -13.48 6.02
CA THR A 143 -23.41 -13.96 7.04
C THR A 143 -22.24 -13.01 7.20
N GLY A 144 -21.62 -13.04 8.37
CA GLY A 144 -20.37 -12.34 8.64
C GLY A 144 -19.14 -13.18 8.33
N PHE A 145 -18.00 -12.51 8.34
CA PHE A 145 -16.67 -13.09 8.51
C PHE A 145 -15.81 -12.12 9.32
N ARG A 146 -14.81 -12.64 10.02
CA ARG A 146 -13.81 -11.83 10.73
C ARG A 146 -12.45 -12.50 10.69
N ALA A 147 -11.43 -11.73 10.31
CA ALA A 147 -10.03 -12.11 10.42
C ALA A 147 -9.33 -11.10 11.31
N SER A 148 -8.46 -11.58 12.20
CA SER A 148 -7.60 -10.74 13.02
C SER A 148 -6.16 -11.23 12.90
N TYR A 149 -5.26 -10.29 12.62
CA TYR A 149 -3.84 -10.54 12.48
C TYR A 149 -3.05 -9.71 13.48
N LYS A 150 -2.12 -10.36 14.20
CA LYS A 150 -1.14 -9.66 15.04
C LYS A 150 -0.15 -8.95 14.13
N ALA A 151 -0.38 -7.66 13.95
CA ALA A 151 0.39 -6.84 13.04
C ALA A 151 1.71 -6.36 13.63
N ALA A 152 1.90 -6.37 14.96
CA ALA A 152 3.20 -6.05 15.55
C ALA A 152 4.21 -7.20 15.36
N PRO A 153 5.45 -6.91 14.92
CA PRO A 153 6.09 -5.58 14.76
C PRO A 153 5.97 -4.94 13.37
N PHE A 154 5.19 -5.51 12.46
CA PHE A 154 5.11 -5.13 11.04
C PHE A 154 3.99 -4.13 10.69
N ALA A 155 3.41 -3.45 11.69
CA ALA A 155 2.28 -2.54 11.49
C ALA A 155 2.61 -1.44 10.47
N ASP A 156 3.79 -0.86 10.58
CA ASP A 156 4.28 0.22 9.71
C ASP A 156 4.57 -0.24 8.27
N LEU A 157 4.59 -1.55 8.02
CA LEU A 157 4.84 -2.12 6.70
C LEU A 157 3.53 -2.40 5.95
N LEU A 158 2.37 -2.42 6.62
CA LEU A 158 1.11 -2.73 5.97
C LEU A 158 0.65 -1.53 5.11
N ALA A 159 0.51 -1.77 3.80
CA ALA A 159 0.08 -0.77 2.83
C ALA A 159 -1.39 -0.93 2.41
N GLY A 160 -1.95 -2.13 2.55
CA GLY A 160 -3.34 -2.40 2.20
C GLY A 160 -3.64 -3.90 2.18
N TYR A 161 -4.87 -4.24 1.81
CA TYR A 161 -5.30 -5.63 1.67
C TYR A 161 -6.26 -5.81 0.49
N ASP A 162 -6.24 -7.02 -0.07
CA ASP A 162 -7.23 -7.49 -1.04
C ASP A 162 -8.13 -8.53 -0.40
N LEU A 163 -9.40 -8.51 -0.77
CA LEU A 163 -10.41 -9.48 -0.35
C LEU A 163 -10.90 -10.29 -1.55
N SER A 164 -10.99 -11.59 -1.38
CA SER A 164 -11.61 -12.51 -2.33
C SER A 164 -12.32 -13.63 -1.58
N PHE A 165 -13.16 -14.40 -2.26
CA PHE A 165 -13.86 -15.54 -1.66
C PHE A 165 -13.55 -16.81 -2.44
N LYS A 166 -13.58 -17.94 -1.74
CA LYS A 166 -13.46 -19.27 -2.32
C LYS A 166 -14.31 -20.26 -1.55
N ARG A 167 -14.53 -21.43 -2.12
CA ARG A 167 -15.04 -22.59 -1.42
C ARG A 167 -13.89 -23.34 -0.74
N LYS A 168 -14.21 -24.20 0.23
CA LYS A 168 -13.26 -25.10 0.90
C LYS A 168 -12.53 -26.05 -0.05
N ASP A 169 -13.13 -26.38 -1.19
CA ASP A 169 -12.51 -27.15 -2.27
C ASP A 169 -11.50 -26.34 -3.12
N GLY A 170 -11.35 -25.04 -2.84
CA GLY A 170 -10.46 -24.12 -3.53
C GLY A 170 -11.09 -23.39 -4.72
N ALA A 171 -12.33 -23.70 -5.11
CA ALA A 171 -13.00 -23.03 -6.22
C ALA A 171 -13.26 -21.55 -5.90
N PRO A 172 -12.93 -20.61 -6.80
CA PRO A 172 -13.15 -19.20 -6.56
C PRO A 172 -14.65 -18.88 -6.50
N LEU A 173 -15.05 -18.07 -5.53
CA LEU A 173 -16.37 -17.49 -5.45
C LEU A 173 -16.27 -16.03 -5.87
N LEU A 174 -16.82 -15.72 -7.04
CA LEU A 174 -16.94 -14.34 -7.49
C LEU A 174 -17.92 -13.60 -6.58
N HIS A 175 -17.66 -12.32 -6.36
CA HIS A 175 -18.53 -11.49 -5.56
C HIS A 175 -18.74 -10.13 -6.22
N ARG A 176 -19.93 -9.58 -6.01
CA ARG A 176 -20.24 -8.21 -6.34
C ARG A 176 -19.97 -7.33 -5.13
N ASP A 177 -19.22 -6.25 -5.32
CA ASP A 177 -19.05 -5.25 -4.27
C ASP A 177 -20.24 -4.27 -4.30
N LEU A 178 -21.07 -4.30 -3.25
CA LEU A 178 -22.24 -3.44 -3.10
C LEU A 178 -22.16 -2.55 -1.86
N ARG A 179 -20.95 -2.36 -1.31
CA ARG A 179 -20.73 -1.48 -0.16
C ARG A 179 -21.28 -0.08 -0.46
N GLY A 180 -22.18 0.41 0.40
CA GLY A 180 -22.78 1.74 0.30
C GLY A 180 -24.08 1.83 -0.52
N LEU A 181 -24.50 0.77 -1.21
CA LEU A 181 -25.78 0.72 -1.94
C LEU A 181 -26.98 0.38 -1.04
N ASP A 182 -26.73 -0.09 0.19
CA ASP A 182 -27.75 -0.38 1.22
C ASP A 182 -28.16 0.87 2.03
N SER A 183 -27.89 2.09 1.56
CA SER A 183 -28.34 3.34 2.22
C SER A 183 -29.82 3.67 1.97
N VAL A 184 -30.58 2.75 1.37
CA VAL A 184 -32.03 2.89 1.17
C VAL A 184 -32.72 1.61 1.59
N GLN A 185 -33.10 1.53 2.87
CA GLN A 185 -34.33 0.88 3.36
C GLN A 185 -34.55 1.14 4.85
#